data_AF-A0A8H5SIH4-F1
#
_entry.id   AF-A0A8H5SIH4-F1
#
_cell.length_a   1.000
_cell.length_b   1.000
_cell.length_c   1.000
_cell.angle_alpha   90.00
_cell.angle_beta   90.00
_cell.angle_gamma   90.00
#
_symmetry.space_group_name_H-M   'P 1'
#
loop_
_entity.id
_entity.type
_entity.pdbx_description
1 polymer ?
#
loop_
_entity_poly.entity_id
_entity_poly.type
_entity_poly.pdbx_seq_one_letter_code
_entity_poly.pdbx_strand_id
1 'polypeptide(L)'
;MALEDRFTKLSLHEQGKDMVSGPSRPKNSNGLPYELAVKPEDFPVIPDPSIFNFTTPINVSNEPSRRRMTLDLALPTQAECAAHLEFLETLFILRQKILVSKELDDVMQTKPVREHKTGYQGDEKTLKDDKLWERRQAKWPRFVELATVRFLAWRDHFNKSAQREITRDNLPPLDILMVWHSLLLNPRLFLNTCSKEPLFSVKFPWKHIHHAIDNTEWAFTLPPAAAANYEEASGFAPNLFNDILSWKDLTSITLILMSQEGFGVSGYRPSIYESPCKEYSQLFREYNSELAKQLRDAVVRQASFVDKMNSFMWIRSPALEGTIRRAIARYQNFCKLLKMSKTTVVPTLDIDLVWHTHQCTAKYYGQAMKVLTGKFVNHDDTIEKPQLGDGFGETRRLYRVYFGQEYRACGCWDCQALLTELERAVEDRQDVDMDKITAKVKEDVFYYRAVEWSRRHKTSLPMRRA
;
A
#
# COMPACT_ATOMS: atom_id res chain seq x y z
N MET A 1 -10.98 20.64 24.92
CA MET A 1 -12.38 20.92 24.52
C MET A 1 -12.51 21.90 23.34
N ALA A 2 -11.42 22.53 22.86
CA ALA A 2 -11.46 23.39 21.65
C ALA A 2 -11.54 22.64 20.30
N LEU A 3 -11.48 21.31 20.30
CA LEU A 3 -11.64 20.47 19.09
C LEU A 3 -13.10 20.31 18.63
N GLU A 4 -14.06 20.83 19.40
CA GLU A 4 -15.49 20.73 19.16
C GLU A 4 -16.12 22.00 18.58
N ASP A 5 -15.33 23.05 18.28
CA ASP A 5 -15.88 24.15 17.51
C ASP A 5 -16.22 23.67 16.09
N ARG A 6 -17.52 23.42 15.92
CA ARG A 6 -18.14 22.79 14.76
C ARG A 6 -17.86 23.60 13.49
N PHE A 7 -17.66 24.92 13.61
CA PHE A 7 -17.40 25.82 12.50
C PHE A 7 -15.98 25.69 11.94
N THR A 8 -14.96 25.62 12.82
CA THR A 8 -13.56 25.47 12.39
C THR A 8 -13.33 24.14 11.66
N LYS A 9 -13.92 23.04 12.17
CA LYS A 9 -13.78 21.72 11.55
C LYS A 9 -14.59 21.56 10.26
N LEU A 10 -15.83 22.05 10.20
CA LEU A 10 -16.60 22.00 8.94
C LEU A 10 -15.92 22.81 7.83
N SER A 11 -15.46 24.03 8.13
CA SER A 11 -14.81 24.90 7.16
C SER A 11 -13.55 24.27 6.54
N LEU A 12 -12.73 23.60 7.36
CA LEU A 12 -11.55 22.86 6.89
C LEU A 12 -11.90 21.63 6.05
N HIS A 13 -12.97 20.91 6.40
CA HIS A 13 -13.36 19.67 5.73
C HIS A 13 -14.02 19.89 4.36
N GLU A 14 -14.84 20.92 4.20
CA GLU A 14 -15.54 21.22 2.93
C GLU A 14 -14.55 21.63 1.83
N GLN A 15 -13.47 22.34 2.17
CA GLN A 15 -12.46 22.75 1.21
C GLN A 15 -11.55 21.59 0.79
N GLY A 16 -11.34 20.59 1.66
CA GLY A 16 -10.28 19.60 1.46
C GLY A 16 -10.52 18.48 0.46
N LYS A 17 -11.78 18.13 0.15
CA LYS A 17 -12.11 17.01 -0.74
C LYS A 17 -12.01 17.34 -2.23
N ASP A 18 -12.21 18.60 -2.61
CA ASP A 18 -12.26 19.02 -4.02
C ASP A 18 -10.91 19.52 -4.56
N MET A 19 -9.92 19.77 -3.69
CA MET A 19 -8.70 20.50 -4.05
C MET A 19 -7.65 19.69 -4.82
N VAL A 20 -7.57 18.36 -4.64
CA VAL A 20 -6.51 17.55 -5.31
C VAL A 20 -6.98 16.97 -6.64
N SER A 21 -8.28 16.72 -6.80
CA SER A 21 -8.90 16.19 -8.03
C SER A 21 -9.67 17.25 -8.84
N GLY A 22 -9.72 18.49 -8.37
CA GLY A 22 -10.40 19.59 -9.06
C GLY A 22 -9.72 19.97 -10.37
N PRO A 23 -10.44 20.68 -11.27
CA PRO A 23 -9.95 21.04 -12.61
C PRO A 23 -8.84 22.10 -12.59
N SER A 24 -8.57 22.73 -11.44
CA SER A 24 -7.61 23.82 -11.32
C SER A 24 -6.79 23.66 -10.05
N ARG A 25 -5.53 24.09 -10.13
CA ARG A 25 -4.61 24.06 -8.99
C ARG A 25 -5.18 24.87 -7.82
N PRO A 26 -5.10 24.33 -6.58
CA PRO A 26 -5.35 25.11 -5.39
C PRO A 26 -4.54 26.40 -5.35
N LYS A 27 -5.21 27.51 -5.04
CA LYS A 27 -4.57 28.80 -4.76
C LYS A 27 -4.01 28.80 -3.33
N ASN A 28 -3.17 29.78 -3.02
CA ASN A 28 -2.66 29.97 -1.66
C ASN A 28 -3.76 30.41 -0.69
N SER A 29 -3.43 30.50 0.60
CA SER A 29 -4.37 30.88 1.68
C SER A 29 -5.03 32.25 1.47
N ASN A 30 -4.40 33.13 0.69
CA ASN A 30 -4.89 34.46 0.31
C ASN A 30 -5.68 34.48 -1.02
N GLY A 31 -5.89 33.33 -1.66
CA GLY A 31 -6.62 33.23 -2.92
C GLY A 31 -5.83 33.65 -4.16
N LEU A 32 -4.50 33.72 -4.08
CA LEU A 32 -3.60 34.02 -5.20
C LEU A 32 -2.93 32.74 -5.73
N PRO A 33 -2.55 32.67 -7.03
CA PRO A 33 -1.76 31.57 -7.56
C PRO A 33 -0.40 31.46 -6.86
N TYR A 34 0.11 30.24 -6.73
CA TYR A 34 1.50 30.03 -6.30
C TYR A 34 2.47 30.41 -7.40
N GLU A 35 3.62 30.96 -7.00
CA GLU A 35 4.80 31.02 -7.87
C GLU A 35 5.24 29.60 -8.20
N LEU A 36 5.83 29.43 -9.39
CA LEU A 36 6.26 28.12 -9.87
C LEU A 36 7.73 27.92 -9.57
N ALA A 37 8.06 26.72 -9.09
CA ALA A 37 9.43 26.28 -8.96
C ALA A 37 10.02 26.12 -10.37
N VAL A 38 11.12 26.84 -10.63
CA VAL A 38 11.80 26.82 -11.93
C VAL A 38 13.08 25.99 -11.84
N LYS A 39 13.78 26.05 -10.70
CA LYS A 39 15.04 25.35 -10.49
C LYS A 39 14.84 24.09 -9.65
N PRO A 40 15.69 23.06 -9.81
CA PRO A 40 15.61 21.84 -9.00
C PRO A 40 15.64 22.08 -7.49
N GLU A 41 16.41 23.07 -7.03
CA GLU A 41 16.48 23.46 -5.61
C GLU A 41 15.17 24.06 -5.07
N ASP A 42 14.29 24.56 -5.94
CA ASP A 42 12.99 25.10 -5.57
C ASP A 42 11.93 23.99 -5.46
N PHE A 43 12.25 22.75 -5.88
CA PHE A 43 11.30 21.65 -5.84
C PHE A 43 11.06 21.16 -4.41
N PRO A 44 9.80 21.07 -3.97
CA PRO A 44 9.49 20.56 -2.64
C PRO A 44 9.85 19.08 -2.50
N VAL A 45 10.65 18.78 -1.47
CA VAL A 45 10.95 17.41 -1.04
C VAL A 45 9.83 16.94 -0.12
N ILE A 46 8.92 16.14 -0.65
CA ILE A 46 7.76 15.59 0.08
C ILE A 46 7.60 14.13 -0.31
N PRO A 47 7.62 13.19 0.65
CA PRO A 47 7.79 13.38 2.10
C PRO A 47 9.16 13.90 2.53
N ASP A 48 9.27 14.39 3.78
CA ASP A 48 10.55 14.75 4.40
C ASP A 48 11.44 13.49 4.50
N PRO A 49 12.67 13.49 3.96
CA PRO A 49 13.54 12.30 3.95
C PRO A 49 13.89 11.78 5.35
N SER A 50 13.86 12.63 6.38
CA SER A 50 14.19 12.25 7.75
C SER A 50 13.25 11.18 8.33
N ILE A 51 12.03 11.06 7.81
CA ILE A 51 11.09 10.02 8.25
C ILE A 51 11.55 8.60 7.86
N PHE A 52 12.37 8.47 6.82
CA PHE A 52 12.92 7.17 6.36
C PHE A 52 14.22 6.80 7.06
N ASN A 53 14.33 7.14 8.35
CA ASN A 53 15.44 6.70 9.15
C ASN A 53 15.25 5.26 9.64
N PHE A 54 15.79 4.30 8.90
CA PHE A 54 15.76 2.87 9.23
C PHE A 54 16.78 2.43 10.29
N THR A 55 17.54 3.34 10.93
CA THR A 55 18.46 2.94 12.00
C THR A 55 17.67 2.50 13.23
N THR A 56 17.91 1.27 13.70
CA THR A 56 17.42 0.82 15.00
C THR A 56 18.18 1.58 16.10
N PRO A 57 17.52 2.12 17.15
CA PRO A 57 18.24 2.73 18.25
C PRO A 57 19.16 1.70 18.89
N ILE A 58 20.47 1.85 18.69
CA ILE A 58 21.46 1.13 19.49
C ILE A 58 21.35 1.74 20.88
N ASN A 59 20.83 0.99 21.85
CA ASN A 59 20.96 1.37 23.25
C ASN A 59 22.46 1.36 23.60
N VAL A 60 23.08 2.53 23.52
CA VAL A 60 24.44 2.80 24.00
C VAL A 60 24.40 2.70 25.53
N SER A 61 24.64 1.50 26.05
CA SER A 61 25.26 1.29 27.35
C SER A 61 25.93 -0.08 27.36
N ASN A 62 27.26 -0.04 27.34
CA ASN A 62 28.13 -1.17 27.62
C ASN A 62 28.05 -1.50 29.12
N GLU A 63 27.09 -2.33 29.53
CA GLU A 63 27.26 -3.20 30.70
C GLU A 63 26.47 -4.51 30.50
N PRO A 64 27.09 -5.69 30.73
CA PRO A 64 26.44 -6.98 30.56
C PRO A 64 25.63 -7.33 31.82
N SER A 65 24.47 -6.69 32.01
CA SER A 65 23.51 -7.13 33.02
C SER A 65 22.64 -8.27 32.50
N ARG A 66 22.61 -9.38 33.25
CA ARG A 66 21.86 -10.64 33.02
C ARG A 66 20.32 -10.49 32.94
N ARG A 67 19.79 -9.29 32.70
CA ARG A 67 18.35 -8.97 32.52
C ARG A 67 17.95 -8.58 31.09
N ARG A 68 18.85 -8.63 30.09
CA ARG A 68 18.54 -8.37 28.66
C ARG A 68 17.78 -9.52 27.98
N MET A 69 16.64 -9.92 28.54
CA MET A 69 15.57 -10.64 27.84
C MET A 69 14.35 -9.72 27.63
N THR A 70 14.55 -8.41 27.51
CA THR A 70 13.60 -7.60 26.76
C THR A 70 13.68 -8.10 25.33
N LEU A 71 12.86 -9.12 25.01
CA LEU A 71 12.51 -9.45 23.63
C LEU A 71 12.28 -8.11 22.94
N ASP A 72 12.94 -7.90 21.81
CA ASP A 72 12.69 -6.76 20.97
C ASP A 72 11.22 -6.86 20.52
N LEU A 73 10.31 -6.27 21.29
CA LEU A 73 8.87 -6.20 21.05
C LEU A 73 8.56 -5.28 19.86
N ALA A 74 9.58 -5.05 19.01
CA ALA A 74 9.73 -3.93 18.10
C ALA A 74 8.43 -3.69 17.36
N LEU A 75 7.67 -2.74 17.89
CA LEU A 75 6.59 -2.14 17.14
C LEU A 75 7.20 -1.54 15.88
N PRO A 76 6.44 -1.47 14.79
CA PRO A 76 6.91 -0.84 13.57
C PRO A 76 7.47 0.56 13.86
N THR A 77 8.62 0.83 13.26
CA THR A 77 9.21 2.16 13.27
C THR A 77 8.41 3.10 12.38
N GLN A 78 8.60 4.41 12.55
CA GLN A 78 7.97 5.40 11.67
C GLN A 78 8.41 5.21 10.21
N ALA A 79 9.70 4.89 9.99
CA ALA A 79 10.26 4.63 8.68
C ALA A 79 9.62 3.42 7.98
N GLU A 80 9.36 2.33 8.70
CA GLU A 80 8.67 1.15 8.15
C GLU A 80 7.22 1.47 7.78
N CYS A 81 6.49 2.21 8.63
CA CYS A 81 5.13 2.65 8.32
C CYS A 81 5.09 3.61 7.12
N ALA A 82 6.06 4.52 7.00
CA ALA A 82 6.16 5.44 5.87
C ALA A 82 6.50 4.71 4.57
N ALA A 83 7.48 3.80 4.59
CA ALA A 83 7.82 2.95 3.44
C ALA A 83 6.65 2.04 3.03
N HIS A 84 5.87 1.57 4.00
CA HIS A 84 4.66 0.81 3.70
C HIS A 84 3.62 1.68 2.98
N LEU A 85 3.45 2.96 3.33
CA LEU A 85 2.58 3.86 2.56
C LEU A 85 3.09 4.03 1.12
N GLU A 86 4.40 4.25 0.90
CA GLU A 86 4.98 4.34 -0.45
C GLU A 86 4.73 3.07 -1.27
N PHE A 87 4.88 1.91 -0.65
CA PHE A 87 4.62 0.62 -1.27
C PHE A 87 3.15 0.49 -1.67
N LEU A 88 2.21 0.87 -0.81
CA LEU A 88 0.78 0.82 -1.11
C LEU A 88 0.41 1.77 -2.28
N GLU A 89 1.00 2.97 -2.34
CA GLU A 89 0.81 3.88 -3.48
C GLU A 89 1.36 3.28 -4.79
N THR A 90 2.54 2.65 -4.72
CA THR A 90 3.14 1.95 -5.85
C THR A 90 2.23 0.83 -6.38
N LEU A 91 1.62 0.04 -5.48
CA LEU A 91 0.65 -0.99 -5.84
C LEU A 91 -0.65 -0.40 -6.41
N PHE A 92 -1.12 0.73 -5.87
CA PHE A 92 -2.27 1.45 -6.42
C PHE A 92 -2.01 1.86 -7.87
N ILE A 93 -0.88 2.51 -8.15
CA ILE A 93 -0.50 2.98 -9.49
C ILE A 93 -0.31 1.80 -10.45
N LEU A 94 0.36 0.73 -10.03
CA LEU A 94 0.48 -0.50 -10.83
C LEU A 94 -0.90 -1.03 -11.24
N ARG A 95 -1.83 -1.13 -10.28
CA ARG A 95 -3.19 -1.63 -10.54
C ARG A 95 -3.94 -0.72 -11.51
N GLN A 96 -3.89 0.60 -11.32
CA GLN A 96 -4.52 1.54 -12.25
C GLN A 96 -3.92 1.42 -13.65
N LYS A 97 -2.59 1.35 -13.75
CA LYS A 97 -1.86 1.17 -15.01
C LYS A 97 -2.32 -0.09 -15.75
N ILE A 98 -2.48 -1.21 -15.04
CA ILE A 98 -3.00 -2.47 -15.61
C ILE A 98 -4.43 -2.29 -16.13
N LEU A 99 -5.33 -1.74 -15.30
CA LEU A 99 -6.74 -1.62 -15.63
C LEU A 99 -6.95 -0.72 -16.87
N VAL A 100 -6.26 0.43 -16.95
CA VAL A 100 -6.46 1.42 -18.02
C VAL A 100 -5.63 1.17 -19.29
N SER A 101 -4.60 0.32 -19.23
CA SER A 101 -3.71 0.02 -20.37
C SER A 101 -4.49 -0.51 -21.56
N LYS A 102 -4.35 0.14 -22.72
CA LYS A 102 -4.97 -0.30 -23.98
C LYS A 102 -4.20 -1.45 -24.60
N GLU A 103 -2.89 -1.46 -24.42
CA GLU A 103 -1.97 -2.49 -24.90
C GLU A 103 -2.27 -3.84 -24.23
N LEU A 104 -2.64 -3.84 -22.94
CA LEU A 104 -3.12 -5.05 -22.27
C LEU A 104 -4.53 -5.47 -22.68
N ASP A 105 -5.34 -4.60 -23.30
CA ASP A 105 -6.66 -5.02 -23.81
C ASP A 105 -6.48 -6.14 -24.87
N ASP A 106 -5.42 -6.04 -25.67
CA ASP A 106 -5.12 -6.98 -26.73
C ASP A 106 -4.68 -8.34 -26.19
N VAL A 107 -3.72 -8.33 -25.25
CA VAL A 107 -3.15 -9.54 -24.66
C VAL A 107 -4.15 -10.26 -23.76
N MET A 108 -4.95 -9.50 -23.00
CA MET A 108 -5.86 -10.06 -21.98
C MET A 108 -7.31 -10.20 -22.46
N GLN A 109 -7.58 -10.13 -23.78
CA GLN A 109 -8.92 -10.32 -24.35
C GLN A 109 -10.00 -9.38 -23.76
N THR A 110 -9.64 -8.12 -23.52
CA THR A 110 -10.53 -7.10 -22.91
C THR A 110 -10.78 -5.91 -23.84
N LYS A 111 -10.61 -6.10 -25.15
CA LYS A 111 -10.81 -5.07 -26.18
C LYS A 111 -12.21 -4.43 -26.12
N PRO A 112 -12.32 -3.14 -26.49
CA PRO A 112 -13.62 -2.50 -26.60
C PRO A 112 -14.45 -3.12 -27.72
N VAL A 113 -15.74 -3.30 -27.46
CA VAL A 113 -16.73 -3.73 -28.45
C VAL A 113 -17.27 -2.47 -29.12
N ARG A 114 -17.01 -2.32 -30.42
CA ARG A 114 -17.46 -1.16 -31.19
C ARG A 114 -18.72 -1.51 -31.97
N GLU A 115 -19.83 -0.91 -31.59
CA GLU A 115 -21.07 -0.97 -32.36
C GLU A 115 -21.19 0.26 -33.27
N HIS A 116 -21.46 0.03 -34.55
CA HIS A 116 -21.70 1.08 -35.53
C HIS A 116 -23.20 1.19 -35.79
N LYS A 117 -23.76 2.39 -35.72
CA LYS A 117 -25.15 2.66 -36.11
C LYS A 117 -25.19 3.72 -37.19
N THR A 118 -25.92 3.43 -38.26
CA THR A 118 -26.22 4.38 -39.33
C THR A 118 -27.45 5.20 -38.96
N GLY A 119 -27.30 6.52 -38.92
CA GLY A 119 -28.39 7.46 -38.70
C GLY A 119 -29.29 7.57 -39.94
N TYR A 120 -30.45 8.21 -39.77
CA TYR A 120 -31.44 8.40 -40.84
C TYR A 120 -30.90 9.15 -42.06
N GLN A 121 -29.86 9.98 -41.89
CA GLN A 121 -29.18 10.72 -42.95
C GLN A 121 -28.00 9.96 -43.59
N GLY A 122 -27.76 8.71 -43.19
CA GLY A 122 -26.62 7.91 -43.67
C GLY A 122 -25.35 8.05 -42.84
N ASP A 123 -25.33 8.93 -41.83
CA ASP A 123 -24.15 9.12 -40.96
C ASP A 123 -23.90 7.90 -40.07
N GLU A 124 -22.71 7.31 -40.13
CA GLU A 124 -22.30 6.28 -39.18
C GLU A 124 -21.77 6.89 -37.88
N LYS A 125 -22.26 6.41 -36.73
CA LYS A 125 -21.72 6.72 -35.41
C LYS A 125 -21.28 5.45 -34.70
N THR A 126 -20.05 5.47 -34.17
CA THR A 126 -19.57 4.44 -33.25
C THR A 126 -20.10 4.72 -31.86
N LEU A 127 -20.79 3.75 -31.27
CA LEU A 127 -21.32 3.86 -29.92
C LEU A 127 -20.22 3.68 -28.87
N LYS A 128 -20.39 4.37 -27.74
CA LYS A 128 -19.55 4.15 -26.56
C LYS A 128 -19.86 2.78 -25.98
N ASP A 129 -18.79 2.09 -25.61
CA ASP A 129 -18.84 0.78 -24.98
C ASP A 129 -18.99 0.93 -23.46
N ASP A 130 -20.22 0.96 -22.99
CA ASP A 130 -20.53 1.20 -21.57
C ASP A 130 -20.04 0.08 -20.64
N LYS A 131 -19.75 -1.11 -21.18
CA LYS A 131 -19.25 -2.28 -20.43
C LYS A 131 -17.73 -2.41 -20.45
N LEU A 132 -17.01 -1.49 -21.10
CA LEU A 132 -15.55 -1.57 -21.22
C LEU A 132 -14.87 -1.57 -19.85
N TRP A 133 -15.31 -0.73 -18.92
CA TRP A 133 -14.71 -0.65 -17.58
C TRP A 133 -14.89 -1.94 -16.79
N GLU A 134 -16.09 -2.54 -16.85
CA GLU A 134 -16.39 -3.82 -16.21
C GLU A 134 -15.51 -4.94 -16.76
N ARG A 135 -15.35 -5.02 -18.10
CA ARG A 135 -14.45 -6.01 -18.71
C ARG A 135 -13.00 -5.81 -18.30
N ARG A 136 -12.52 -4.57 -18.25
CA ARG A 136 -11.14 -4.26 -17.84
C ARG A 136 -10.83 -4.65 -16.39
N GLN A 137 -11.84 -4.78 -15.51
CA GLN A 137 -11.63 -5.30 -14.15
C GLN A 137 -11.04 -6.71 -14.14
N ALA A 138 -11.28 -7.52 -15.19
CA ALA A 138 -10.74 -8.88 -15.31
C ALA A 138 -9.20 -8.93 -15.41
N LYS A 139 -8.56 -7.84 -15.83
CA LYS A 139 -7.09 -7.78 -15.97
C LYS A 139 -6.37 -7.94 -14.64
N TRP A 140 -6.90 -7.38 -13.56
CA TRP A 140 -6.22 -7.39 -12.27
C TRP A 140 -6.10 -8.81 -11.68
N PRO A 141 -7.18 -9.60 -11.53
CA PRO A 141 -7.07 -10.99 -11.11
C PRO A 141 -6.11 -11.80 -11.99
N ARG A 142 -6.11 -11.58 -13.30
CA ARG A 142 -5.21 -12.28 -14.23
C ARG A 142 -3.74 -11.95 -13.98
N PHE A 143 -3.42 -10.67 -13.78
CA PHE A 143 -2.08 -10.24 -13.42
C PHE A 143 -1.64 -10.86 -12.09
N VAL A 144 -2.53 -10.90 -11.09
CA VAL A 144 -2.25 -11.47 -9.77
C VAL A 144 -2.00 -12.98 -9.84
N GLU A 145 -2.68 -13.73 -10.71
CA GLU A 145 -2.41 -15.16 -10.92
C GLU A 145 -0.98 -15.42 -11.40
N LEU A 146 -0.52 -14.63 -12.38
CA LEU A 146 0.85 -14.68 -12.90
C LEU A 146 1.88 -14.28 -11.82
N ALA A 147 1.60 -13.22 -11.07
CA ALA A 147 2.43 -12.78 -9.94
C ALA A 147 2.52 -13.88 -8.86
N THR A 148 1.42 -14.59 -8.62
CA THR A 148 1.36 -15.64 -7.59
C THR A 148 2.23 -16.84 -7.97
N VAL A 149 2.18 -17.31 -9.22
CA VAL A 149 3.07 -18.41 -9.64
C VAL A 149 4.54 -17.98 -9.63
N ARG A 150 4.85 -16.73 -10.01
CA ARG A 150 6.20 -16.15 -9.90
C ARG A 150 6.68 -16.09 -8.45
N PHE A 151 5.82 -15.70 -7.51
CA PHE A 151 6.15 -15.70 -6.08
C PHE A 151 6.40 -17.11 -5.55
N LEU A 152 5.59 -18.10 -5.92
CA LEU A 152 5.77 -19.48 -5.46
C LEU A 152 7.07 -20.09 -6.00
N ALA A 153 7.40 -19.84 -7.27
CA ALA A 153 8.69 -20.22 -7.86
C ALA A 153 9.86 -19.53 -7.15
N TRP A 154 9.77 -18.21 -6.95
CA TRP A 154 10.79 -17.45 -6.22
C TRP A 154 10.98 -17.94 -4.77
N ARG A 155 9.89 -18.23 -4.06
CA ARG A 155 9.91 -18.75 -2.69
C ARG A 155 10.62 -20.09 -2.61
N ASP A 156 10.32 -21.01 -3.51
CA ASP A 156 10.97 -22.32 -3.57
C ASP A 156 12.48 -22.19 -3.84
N HIS A 157 12.85 -21.34 -4.81
CA HIS A 157 14.25 -21.03 -5.10
C HIS A 157 14.98 -20.40 -3.89
N PHE A 158 14.39 -19.38 -3.27
CA PHE A 158 14.95 -18.68 -2.11
C PHE A 158 15.20 -19.64 -0.94
N ASN A 159 14.24 -20.52 -0.66
CA ASN A 159 14.33 -21.49 0.43
C ASN A 159 15.39 -22.57 0.21
N LYS A 160 15.72 -22.89 -1.05
CA LYS A 160 16.81 -23.81 -1.42
C LYS A 160 18.18 -23.13 -1.45
N SER A 161 18.21 -21.80 -1.62
CA SER A 161 19.45 -21.03 -1.67
C SER A 161 20.17 -20.98 -0.31
N ALA A 162 21.43 -20.53 -0.31
CA ALA A 162 22.17 -20.21 0.92
C ALA A 162 21.80 -18.83 1.51
N GLN A 163 21.04 -18.01 0.78
CA GLN A 163 20.70 -16.64 1.19
C GLN A 163 19.70 -16.66 2.36
N ARG A 164 19.92 -15.79 3.35
CA ARG A 164 19.08 -15.69 4.56
C ARG A 164 18.55 -14.29 4.82
N GLU A 165 18.85 -13.37 3.91
CA GLU A 165 18.47 -11.96 3.99
C GLU A 165 18.14 -11.44 2.60
N ILE A 166 17.25 -10.45 2.54
CA ILE A 166 16.98 -9.66 1.34
C ILE A 166 17.78 -8.37 1.45
N THR A 167 18.69 -8.21 0.51
CA THR A 167 19.57 -7.08 0.28
C THR A 167 19.11 -6.29 -0.94
N ARG A 168 19.85 -5.24 -1.32
CA ARG A 168 19.61 -4.51 -2.56
C ARG A 168 19.78 -5.40 -3.80
N ASP A 169 20.70 -6.35 -3.77
CA ASP A 169 21.14 -7.08 -4.96
C ASP A 169 20.37 -8.40 -5.18
N ASN A 170 19.49 -8.79 -4.26
CA ASN A 170 18.57 -9.92 -4.39
C ASN A 170 17.12 -9.53 -4.01
N LEU A 171 16.80 -8.23 -4.06
CA LEU A 171 15.44 -7.74 -3.88
C LEU A 171 14.53 -8.41 -4.93
N PRO A 172 13.37 -8.99 -4.57
CA PRO A 172 12.48 -9.56 -5.57
C PRO A 172 11.72 -8.47 -6.35
N PRO A 173 11.25 -8.78 -7.57
CA PRO A 173 10.30 -7.97 -8.33
C PRO A 173 9.08 -7.48 -7.54
N LEU A 174 8.49 -6.36 -7.98
CA LEU A 174 7.32 -5.74 -7.34
C LEU A 174 6.12 -6.69 -7.23
N ASP A 175 5.85 -7.50 -8.25
CA ASP A 175 4.75 -8.46 -8.26
C ASP A 175 4.95 -9.58 -7.23
N ILE A 176 6.20 -10.00 -7.01
CA ILE A 176 6.57 -10.98 -5.98
C ILE A 176 6.48 -10.34 -4.58
N LEU A 177 6.95 -9.11 -4.41
CA LEU A 177 6.82 -8.34 -3.17
C LEU A 177 5.34 -8.17 -2.78
N MET A 178 4.46 -7.89 -3.74
CA MET A 178 3.02 -7.75 -3.54
C MET A 178 2.39 -9.04 -3.00
N VAL A 179 2.68 -10.19 -3.62
CA VAL A 179 2.14 -11.48 -3.16
C VAL A 179 2.73 -11.85 -1.79
N TRP A 180 4.04 -11.65 -1.58
CA TRP A 180 4.68 -11.90 -0.29
C TRP A 180 4.08 -11.05 0.84
N HIS A 181 3.90 -9.75 0.60
CA HIS A 181 3.23 -8.82 1.52
C HIS A 181 1.83 -9.34 1.88
N SER A 182 1.01 -9.70 0.88
CA SER A 182 -0.34 -10.23 1.13
C SER A 182 -0.34 -11.51 1.98
N LEU A 183 0.67 -12.38 1.82
CA LEU A 183 0.80 -13.59 2.63
C LEU A 183 1.18 -13.26 4.07
N LEU A 184 2.07 -12.27 4.28
CA LEU A 184 2.44 -11.77 5.61
C LEU A 184 1.22 -11.19 6.35
N LEU A 185 0.31 -10.54 5.62
CA LEU A 185 -0.96 -10.03 6.16
C LEU A 185 -1.98 -11.12 6.50
N ASN A 186 -1.62 -12.39 6.33
CA ASN A 186 -2.37 -13.55 6.79
C ASN A 186 -1.51 -14.36 7.78
N PRO A 187 -1.28 -13.88 9.02
CA PRO A 187 -0.25 -14.42 9.91
C PRO A 187 -0.38 -15.91 10.21
N ARG A 188 -1.61 -16.43 10.30
CA ARG A 188 -1.85 -17.86 10.53
C ARG A 188 -1.53 -18.69 9.28
N LEU A 189 -1.87 -18.20 8.09
CA LEU A 189 -1.53 -18.86 6.83
C LEU A 189 -0.01 -18.85 6.61
N PHE A 190 0.65 -17.71 6.84
CA PHE A 190 2.10 -17.58 6.77
C PHE A 190 2.79 -18.54 7.75
N LEU A 191 2.33 -18.61 9.01
CA LEU A 191 2.86 -19.55 10.00
C LEU A 191 2.71 -21.01 9.54
N ASN A 192 1.51 -21.39 9.10
CA ASN A 192 1.22 -22.77 8.71
C ASN A 192 2.02 -23.21 7.48
N THR A 193 2.27 -22.30 6.54
CA THR A 193 2.91 -22.63 5.27
C THR A 193 4.42 -22.41 5.28
N CYS A 194 4.93 -21.41 6.02
CA CYS A 194 6.34 -21.03 5.97
C CYS A 194 7.15 -21.41 7.22
N SER A 195 6.55 -21.84 8.34
CA SER A 195 7.27 -21.98 9.63
C SER A 195 8.54 -22.83 9.63
N LYS A 196 8.69 -23.75 8.67
CA LYS A 196 9.87 -24.62 8.51
C LYS A 196 10.87 -24.10 7.47
N GLU A 197 10.57 -22.99 6.83
CA GLU A 197 11.33 -22.42 5.72
C GLU A 197 12.23 -21.27 6.17
N PRO A 198 13.40 -21.07 5.52
CA PRO A 198 14.25 -19.90 5.77
C PRO A 198 13.49 -18.56 5.68
N LEU A 199 12.55 -18.45 4.72
CA LEU A 199 11.73 -17.25 4.52
C LEU A 199 10.98 -16.80 5.78
N PHE A 200 10.64 -17.71 6.72
CA PHE A 200 9.90 -17.36 7.93
C PHE A 200 10.63 -16.37 8.85
N SER A 201 11.97 -16.40 8.83
CA SER A 201 12.79 -15.50 9.66
C SER A 201 13.18 -14.20 8.95
N VAL A 202 12.82 -14.04 7.68
CA VAL A 202 13.19 -12.87 6.87
C VAL A 202 12.23 -11.72 7.17
N LYS A 203 12.76 -10.55 7.50
CA LYS A 203 11.97 -9.31 7.62
C LYS A 203 11.63 -8.80 6.22
N PHE A 204 10.42 -8.24 6.06
CA PHE A 204 10.07 -7.58 4.81
C PHE A 204 11.01 -6.38 4.57
N PRO A 205 11.61 -6.22 3.37
CA PRO A 205 12.78 -5.38 3.17
C PRO A 205 12.43 -3.90 2.94
N TRP A 206 11.73 -3.26 3.88
CA TRP A 206 11.22 -1.89 3.76
C TRP A 206 12.27 -0.87 3.29
N LYS A 207 13.49 -0.94 3.83
CA LYS A 207 14.61 -0.06 3.42
C LYS A 207 14.95 -0.21 1.94
N HIS A 208 15.03 -1.43 1.44
CA HIS A 208 15.38 -1.69 0.05
C HIS A 208 14.22 -1.37 -0.90
N ILE A 209 12.98 -1.56 -0.45
CA ILE A 209 11.77 -1.15 -1.17
C ILE A 209 11.72 0.37 -1.32
N HIS A 210 11.91 1.11 -0.23
CA HIS A 210 11.97 2.58 -0.25
C HIS A 210 13.00 3.08 -1.27
N HIS A 211 14.23 2.55 -1.25
CA HIS A 211 15.27 2.94 -2.21
C HIS A 211 14.98 2.54 -3.67
N ALA A 212 14.07 1.58 -3.90
CA ALA A 212 13.68 1.13 -5.23
C ALA A 212 12.44 1.88 -5.77
N ILE A 213 11.78 2.71 -4.96
CA ILE A 213 10.60 3.48 -5.36
C ILE A 213 11.02 4.91 -5.70
N ASP A 214 10.66 5.36 -6.90
CA ASP A 214 10.67 6.77 -7.23
C ASP A 214 9.45 7.46 -6.62
N ASN A 215 9.71 8.30 -5.62
CA ASN A 215 8.67 9.04 -4.91
C ASN A 215 7.97 10.10 -5.76
N THR A 216 8.39 10.42 -6.98
CA THR A 216 7.70 11.37 -7.86
C THR A 216 6.58 10.68 -8.64
N GLU A 217 6.89 9.56 -9.29
CA GLU A 217 5.98 8.82 -10.17
C GLU A 217 5.39 7.55 -9.51
N TRP A 218 5.81 7.23 -8.28
CA TRP A 218 5.53 5.96 -7.60
C TRP A 218 5.95 4.75 -8.45
N ALA A 219 7.06 4.90 -9.18
CA ALA A 219 7.59 3.88 -10.07
C ALA A 219 8.61 3.02 -9.31
N PHE A 220 8.35 1.72 -9.23
CA PHE A 220 9.31 0.77 -8.68
C PHE A 220 10.32 0.34 -9.77
N THR A 221 11.60 0.55 -9.49
CA THR A 221 12.70 0.10 -10.35
C THR A 221 13.56 -0.88 -9.59
N LEU A 222 13.62 -2.12 -10.10
CA LEU A 222 14.45 -3.14 -9.50
C LEU A 222 15.94 -2.80 -9.71
N PRO A 223 16.79 -2.87 -8.67
CA PRO A 223 18.23 -2.66 -8.85
C PRO A 223 18.81 -3.58 -9.93
N PRO A 224 19.75 -3.12 -10.78
CA PRO A 224 20.23 -3.91 -11.93
C PRO A 224 20.77 -5.30 -11.55
N ALA A 225 21.49 -5.40 -10.41
CA ALA A 225 21.97 -6.68 -9.91
C ALA A 225 20.83 -7.62 -9.50
N ALA A 226 19.80 -7.10 -8.83
CA ALA A 226 18.63 -7.87 -8.45
C ALA A 226 17.80 -8.32 -9.67
N ALA A 227 17.70 -7.47 -10.69
CA ALA A 227 17.07 -7.81 -11.97
C ALA A 227 17.80 -8.96 -12.67
N ALA A 228 19.12 -8.85 -12.84
CA ALA A 228 19.93 -9.89 -13.46
C ALA A 228 19.85 -11.22 -12.67
N ASN A 229 19.98 -11.16 -11.35
CA ASN A 229 19.88 -12.34 -10.49
C ASN A 229 18.50 -13.03 -10.60
N TYR A 230 17.42 -12.25 -10.68
CA TYR A 230 16.08 -12.81 -10.87
C TYR A 230 15.90 -13.46 -12.25
N GLU A 231 16.35 -12.79 -13.31
CA GLU A 231 16.30 -13.32 -14.68
C GLU A 231 17.10 -14.62 -14.79
N GLU A 232 18.32 -14.66 -14.27
CA GLU A 232 19.18 -15.85 -14.28
C GLU A 232 18.55 -17.01 -13.51
N ALA A 233 17.99 -16.75 -12.34
CA ALA A 233 17.42 -17.80 -11.48
C ALA A 233 16.07 -18.32 -11.97
N SER A 234 15.25 -17.47 -12.59
CA SER A 234 13.85 -17.81 -12.93
C SER A 234 13.61 -18.05 -14.42
N GLY A 235 14.44 -17.47 -15.30
CA GLY A 235 14.20 -17.44 -16.73
C GLY A 235 13.10 -16.44 -17.17
N PHE A 236 12.56 -15.62 -16.25
CA PHE A 236 11.51 -14.65 -16.54
C PHE A 236 12.02 -13.21 -16.45
N ALA A 237 11.43 -12.34 -17.26
CA ALA A 237 11.68 -10.90 -17.16
C ALA A 237 11.24 -10.37 -15.77
N PRO A 238 12.00 -9.44 -15.16
CA PRO A 238 11.80 -9.00 -13.79
C PRO A 238 10.56 -8.13 -13.66
N ASN A 239 10.16 -7.43 -14.71
CA ASN A 239 8.94 -6.63 -14.71
C ASN A 239 7.79 -7.39 -15.37
N LEU A 240 6.90 -7.98 -14.56
CA LEU A 240 5.76 -8.77 -15.06
C LEU A 240 4.83 -7.99 -16.00
N PHE A 241 4.61 -6.68 -15.76
CA PHE A 241 3.76 -5.87 -16.63
C PHE A 241 4.35 -5.75 -18.04
N ASN A 242 5.66 -5.44 -18.13
CA ASN A 242 6.35 -5.37 -19.41
C ASN A 242 6.48 -6.73 -20.08
N ASP A 243 6.66 -7.81 -19.30
CA ASP A 243 6.69 -9.18 -19.79
C ASP A 243 5.38 -9.53 -20.50
N ILE A 244 4.23 -9.29 -19.85
CA ILE A 244 2.91 -9.51 -20.45
C ILE A 244 2.71 -8.65 -21.71
N LEU A 245 3.18 -7.40 -21.71
CA LEU A 245 3.09 -6.54 -22.90
C LEU A 245 3.86 -7.09 -24.10
N SER A 246 4.94 -7.85 -23.89
CA SER A 246 5.67 -8.49 -24.97
C SER A 246 4.86 -9.58 -25.68
N TRP A 247 3.78 -10.08 -25.07
CA TRP A 247 2.96 -11.16 -25.65
C TRP A 247 2.05 -10.69 -26.78
N LYS A 248 1.94 -9.38 -27.00
CA LYS A 248 1.11 -8.79 -28.07
C LYS A 248 1.47 -9.30 -29.47
N ASP A 249 2.73 -9.74 -29.65
CA ASP A 249 3.27 -10.21 -30.91
C ASP A 249 3.10 -11.74 -31.09
N LEU A 250 2.53 -12.45 -30.09
CA LEU A 250 2.24 -13.89 -30.13
C LEU A 250 0.97 -14.19 -30.92
N THR A 251 0.79 -15.47 -31.30
CA THR A 251 -0.40 -15.86 -32.05
C THR A 251 -1.69 -15.69 -31.25
N SER A 252 -2.78 -15.34 -31.94
CA SER A 252 -4.12 -15.29 -31.34
C SER A 252 -4.51 -16.59 -30.65
N ILE A 253 -4.06 -17.74 -31.17
CA ILE A 253 -4.26 -19.05 -30.55
C ILE A 253 -3.56 -19.09 -29.19
N THR A 254 -2.26 -18.78 -29.11
CA THR A 254 -1.54 -18.73 -27.83
C THR A 254 -2.22 -17.83 -26.81
N LEU A 255 -2.68 -16.63 -27.22
CA LEU A 255 -3.38 -15.71 -26.31
C LEU A 255 -4.71 -16.28 -25.79
N ILE A 256 -5.49 -16.94 -26.64
CA ILE A 256 -6.74 -17.63 -26.24
C ILE A 256 -6.43 -18.76 -25.27
N LEU A 257 -5.46 -19.63 -25.58
CA LEU A 257 -5.08 -20.74 -24.71
C LEU A 257 -4.56 -20.21 -23.37
N MET A 258 -3.77 -19.15 -23.38
CA MET A 258 -3.27 -18.52 -22.16
C MET A 258 -4.40 -17.89 -21.34
N SER A 259 -5.47 -17.39 -21.96
CA SER A 259 -6.65 -16.90 -21.22
C SER A 259 -7.43 -18.02 -20.49
N GLN A 260 -7.21 -19.28 -20.88
CA GLN A 260 -7.83 -20.47 -20.28
C GLN A 260 -6.94 -21.12 -19.21
N GLU A 261 -5.70 -20.67 -19.04
CA GLU A 261 -4.83 -21.07 -17.92
C GLU A 261 -5.18 -20.29 -16.65
N GLY A 262 -4.93 -20.84 -15.47
CA GLY A 262 -5.17 -20.15 -14.20
C GLY A 262 -5.44 -21.11 -13.04
N PHE A 263 -5.65 -20.57 -11.85
CA PHE A 263 -5.95 -21.40 -10.68
C PHE A 263 -7.43 -21.80 -10.67
N GLY A 264 -7.70 -23.07 -10.37
CA GLY A 264 -9.08 -23.58 -10.29
C GLY A 264 -9.74 -23.86 -11.65
N VAL A 265 -9.01 -23.77 -12.75
CA VAL A 265 -9.48 -24.24 -14.06
C VAL A 265 -9.66 -25.76 -14.01
N SER A 266 -10.89 -26.22 -14.27
CA SER A 266 -11.27 -27.63 -14.37
C SER A 266 -11.36 -28.05 -15.84
N GLY A 267 -10.90 -29.27 -16.15
CA GLY A 267 -10.97 -29.83 -17.51
C GLY A 267 -9.65 -29.84 -18.26
N TYR A 268 -9.73 -29.78 -19.60
CA TYR A 268 -8.59 -29.86 -20.51
C TYR A 268 -7.68 -28.63 -20.38
N ARG A 269 -6.38 -28.86 -20.17
CA ARG A 269 -5.37 -27.81 -20.19
C ARG A 269 -4.62 -27.85 -21.53
N PRO A 270 -4.74 -26.81 -22.36
CA PRO A 270 -4.10 -26.80 -23.66
C PRO A 270 -2.58 -26.74 -23.55
N SER A 271 -1.88 -27.32 -24.51
CA SER A 271 -0.43 -27.17 -24.61
C SER A 271 -0.08 -25.85 -25.29
N ILE A 272 0.62 -24.99 -24.57
CA ILE A 272 1.14 -23.71 -25.10
C ILE A 272 2.62 -23.91 -25.44
N TYR A 273 3.00 -23.52 -26.66
CA TYR A 273 4.35 -23.77 -27.20
C TYR A 273 5.17 -22.49 -27.39
N GLU A 274 4.52 -21.33 -27.54
CA GLU A 274 5.20 -20.05 -27.73
C GLU A 274 5.65 -19.47 -26.38
N SER A 275 6.94 -19.12 -26.30
CA SER A 275 7.51 -18.42 -25.15
C SER A 275 7.11 -16.94 -25.15
N PRO A 276 6.96 -16.30 -23.97
CA PRO A 276 7.14 -16.88 -22.64
C PRO A 276 5.89 -17.59 -22.08
N CYS A 277 4.77 -17.63 -22.83
CA CYS A 277 3.52 -18.23 -22.34
C CYS A 277 3.64 -19.73 -22.04
N LYS A 278 4.50 -20.45 -22.78
CA LYS A 278 4.83 -21.86 -22.52
C LYS A 278 5.38 -22.05 -21.09
N GLU A 279 6.31 -21.21 -20.67
CA GLU A 279 6.95 -21.26 -19.37
C GLU A 279 5.96 -20.90 -18.25
N TYR A 280 5.10 -19.89 -18.47
CA TYR A 280 4.01 -19.60 -17.54
C TYR A 280 2.99 -20.74 -17.41
N SER A 281 2.64 -21.41 -18.52
CA SER A 281 1.77 -22.59 -18.50
C SER A 281 2.38 -23.72 -17.66
N GLN A 282 3.71 -23.88 -17.73
CA GLN A 282 4.43 -24.82 -16.86
C GLN A 282 4.36 -24.42 -15.39
N LEU A 283 4.61 -23.15 -15.06
CA LEU A 283 4.47 -22.66 -13.68
C LEU A 283 3.06 -22.87 -13.12
N PHE A 284 2.01 -22.63 -13.92
CA PHE A 284 0.64 -22.92 -13.51
C PHE A 284 0.40 -24.40 -13.25
N ARG A 285 1.05 -25.32 -13.99
CA ARG A 285 0.96 -26.76 -13.71
C ARG A 285 1.68 -27.12 -12.40
N GLU A 286 2.85 -26.57 -12.17
CA GLU A 286 3.69 -26.88 -11.00
C GLU A 286 3.11 -26.33 -9.70
N TYR A 287 2.54 -25.13 -9.73
CA TYR A 287 2.13 -24.41 -8.52
C TYR A 287 0.61 -24.30 -8.31
N ASN A 288 -0.21 -24.95 -9.13
CA ASN A 288 -1.67 -24.96 -8.94
C ASN A 288 -2.06 -25.73 -7.67
N SER A 289 -2.24 -24.98 -6.60
CA SER A 289 -2.54 -25.47 -5.26
C SER A 289 -3.61 -24.60 -4.61
N GLU A 290 -4.19 -25.10 -3.50
CA GLU A 290 -5.11 -24.31 -2.69
C GLU A 290 -4.44 -23.05 -2.12
N LEU A 291 -3.17 -23.16 -1.73
CA LEU A 291 -2.37 -22.02 -1.29
C LEU A 291 -2.30 -20.94 -2.37
N ALA A 292 -2.09 -21.33 -3.63
CA ALA A 292 -2.00 -20.37 -4.73
C ALA A 292 -3.32 -19.59 -4.95
N LYS A 293 -4.47 -20.27 -4.82
CA LYS A 293 -5.78 -19.60 -4.85
C LYS A 293 -5.95 -18.63 -3.69
N GLN A 294 -5.60 -19.07 -2.47
CA GLN A 294 -5.67 -18.24 -1.26
C GLN A 294 -4.79 -16.98 -1.38
N LEU A 295 -3.59 -17.11 -1.95
CA LEU A 295 -2.70 -15.98 -2.24
C LEU A 295 -3.31 -15.00 -3.25
N ARG A 296 -3.83 -15.52 -4.37
CA ARG A 296 -4.52 -14.71 -5.38
C ARG A 296 -5.68 -13.94 -4.77
N ASP A 297 -6.53 -14.62 -4.00
CA ASP A 297 -7.70 -14.02 -3.36
C ASP A 297 -7.28 -12.98 -2.29
N ALA A 298 -6.21 -13.24 -1.54
CA ALA A 298 -5.68 -12.29 -0.55
C ALA A 298 -5.24 -10.97 -1.21
N VAL A 299 -4.43 -11.02 -2.28
CA VAL A 299 -4.02 -9.82 -3.02
C VAL A 299 -5.23 -9.05 -3.56
N VAL A 300 -6.25 -9.77 -4.09
CA VAL A 300 -7.47 -9.15 -4.59
C VAL A 300 -8.25 -8.44 -3.48
N ARG A 301 -8.38 -9.02 -2.28
CA ARG A 301 -9.06 -8.37 -1.14
C ARG A 301 -8.33 -7.14 -0.63
N GLN A 302 -6.99 -7.17 -0.62
CA GLN A 302 -6.14 -6.06 -0.20
C GLN A 302 -6.32 -4.79 -1.07
N ALA A 303 -6.83 -4.93 -2.30
CA ALA A 303 -7.11 -3.81 -3.19
C ALA A 303 -7.95 -2.70 -2.54
N SER A 304 -8.96 -3.08 -1.74
CA SER A 304 -9.85 -2.12 -1.07
C SER A 304 -9.18 -1.36 0.08
N PHE A 305 -8.19 -1.96 0.74
CA PHE A 305 -7.38 -1.29 1.75
C PHE A 305 -6.44 -0.28 1.09
N VAL A 306 -5.75 -0.70 0.01
CA VAL A 306 -4.91 0.18 -0.82
C VAL A 306 -5.68 1.42 -1.30
N ASP A 307 -6.93 1.25 -1.75
CA ASP A 307 -7.78 2.37 -2.20
C ASP A 307 -8.11 3.35 -1.08
N LYS A 308 -8.41 2.84 0.12
CA LYS A 308 -8.63 3.69 1.30
C LYS A 308 -7.37 4.46 1.64
N MET A 309 -6.21 3.80 1.66
CA MET A 309 -4.93 4.44 1.96
C MET A 309 -4.59 5.54 0.94
N ASN A 310 -4.75 5.27 -0.36
CA ASN A 310 -4.59 6.26 -1.43
C ASN A 310 -5.57 7.44 -1.30
N SER A 311 -6.82 7.19 -0.88
CA SER A 311 -7.81 8.26 -0.70
C SER A 311 -7.45 9.25 0.41
N PHE A 312 -6.74 8.80 1.44
CA PHE A 312 -6.20 9.64 2.51
C PHE A 312 -4.83 10.24 2.14
N MET A 313 -4.04 9.49 1.37
CA MET A 313 -2.77 9.91 0.79
C MET A 313 -1.79 10.45 1.85
N TRP A 314 -1.72 9.80 3.02
CA TRP A 314 -0.94 10.30 4.16
C TRP A 314 0.53 10.53 3.84
N ILE A 315 1.12 9.76 2.91
CA ILE A 315 2.52 9.90 2.50
C ILE A 315 2.87 11.27 1.91
N ARG A 316 1.87 12.04 1.45
CA ARG A 316 2.06 13.43 0.98
C ARG A 316 1.46 14.45 1.93
N SER A 317 1.02 14.05 3.12
CA SER A 317 0.47 14.97 4.11
C SER A 317 1.58 15.80 4.75
N PRO A 318 1.37 17.11 5.02
CA PRO A 318 2.29 17.89 5.85
C PRO A 318 2.39 17.35 7.29
N ALA A 319 1.45 16.49 7.69
CA ALA A 319 1.38 15.92 9.03
C ALA A 319 1.84 14.45 9.09
N LEU A 320 2.50 13.93 8.05
CA LEU A 320 2.83 12.50 7.92
C LEU A 320 3.46 11.90 9.18
N GLU A 321 4.52 12.52 9.72
CA GLU A 321 5.20 12.03 10.92
C GLU A 321 4.25 11.98 12.12
N GLY A 322 3.53 13.08 12.40
CA GLY A 322 2.54 13.14 13.47
C GLY A 322 1.43 12.08 13.30
N THR A 323 0.96 11.86 12.07
CA THR A 323 -0.04 10.83 11.75
C THR A 323 0.46 9.43 12.08
N ILE A 324 1.67 9.07 11.65
CA ILE A 324 2.25 7.75 11.91
C ILE A 324 2.55 7.57 13.41
N ARG A 325 3.14 8.57 14.07
CA ARG A 325 3.42 8.53 15.51
C ARG A 325 2.14 8.26 16.32
N ARG A 326 1.07 8.99 16.02
CA ARG A 326 -0.24 8.78 16.67
C ARG A 326 -0.84 7.42 16.33
N ALA A 327 -0.72 6.96 15.09
CA ALA A 327 -1.18 5.63 14.69
C ALA A 327 -0.49 4.51 15.49
N ILE A 328 0.83 4.62 15.69
CA ILE A 328 1.61 3.65 16.49
C ILE A 328 1.15 3.66 17.95
N ALA A 329 0.97 4.84 18.56
CA ALA A 329 0.47 4.95 19.93
C ALA A 329 -0.96 4.37 20.07
N ARG A 330 -1.82 4.61 19.09
CA ARG A 330 -3.19 4.05 19.04
C ARG A 330 -3.17 2.54 18.85
N TYR A 331 -2.25 2.01 18.04
CA TYR A 331 -2.04 0.57 17.88
C TYR A 331 -1.56 -0.10 19.17
N GLN A 332 -0.69 0.52 19.95
CA GLN A 332 -0.32 0.03 21.28
C GLN A 332 -1.53 -0.09 22.21
N ASN A 333 -2.41 0.92 22.21
CA ASN A 333 -3.66 0.89 22.97
C ASN A 333 -4.62 -0.18 22.44
N PHE A 334 -4.69 -0.36 21.12
CA PHE A 334 -5.45 -1.45 20.50
C PHE A 334 -4.96 -2.83 20.93
N CYS A 335 -3.66 -3.06 21.05
CA CYS A 335 -3.10 -4.31 21.60
C CYS A 335 -3.53 -4.56 23.05
N LYS A 336 -3.64 -3.50 23.88
CA LYS A 336 -4.19 -3.62 25.24
C LYS A 336 -5.67 -4.04 25.20
N LEU A 337 -6.47 -3.48 24.28
CA LEU A 337 -7.85 -3.92 24.08
C LEU A 337 -7.93 -5.39 23.62
N LEU A 338 -7.07 -5.82 22.69
CA LEU A 338 -6.98 -7.23 22.27
C LEU A 338 -6.71 -8.19 23.43
N LYS A 339 -5.92 -7.74 24.42
CA LYS A 339 -5.60 -8.50 25.65
C LYS A 339 -6.81 -8.61 26.59
N MET A 340 -7.54 -7.51 26.75
CA MET A 340 -8.59 -7.37 27.78
C MET A 340 -9.97 -7.79 27.28
N SER A 341 -10.22 -7.66 25.97
CA SER A 341 -11.52 -7.93 25.37
C SER A 341 -11.72 -9.43 25.14
N LYS A 342 -12.94 -9.89 25.42
CA LYS A 342 -13.44 -11.22 25.05
C LYS A 342 -14.17 -11.21 23.71
N THR A 343 -14.51 -10.02 23.19
CA THR A 343 -15.19 -9.81 21.90
C THR A 343 -14.22 -9.36 20.82
N THR A 344 -14.64 -9.48 19.56
CA THR A 344 -13.89 -8.98 18.41
C THR A 344 -13.67 -7.48 18.52
N VAL A 345 -12.41 -7.06 18.45
CA VAL A 345 -12.03 -5.65 18.36
C VAL A 345 -11.68 -5.29 16.92
N VAL A 346 -12.18 -4.15 16.45
CA VAL A 346 -12.09 -3.75 15.04
C VAL A 346 -11.18 -2.54 14.90
N PRO A 347 -10.04 -2.62 14.18
CA PRO A 347 -9.10 -1.51 14.05
C PRO A 347 -9.68 -0.34 13.24
N THR A 348 -9.27 0.89 13.56
CA THR A 348 -9.40 2.03 12.62
C THR A 348 -8.32 1.96 11.55
N LEU A 349 -8.48 2.69 10.44
CA LEU A 349 -7.57 2.59 9.28
C LEU A 349 -6.09 2.87 9.62
N ASP A 350 -5.82 3.84 10.49
CA ASP A 350 -4.49 4.17 11.00
C ASP A 350 -3.89 3.03 11.85
N ILE A 351 -4.70 2.42 12.71
CA ILE A 351 -4.31 1.26 13.52
C ILE A 351 -4.04 0.06 12.62
N ASP A 352 -4.85 -0.15 11.58
CA ASP A 352 -4.74 -1.27 10.64
C ASP A 352 -3.46 -1.15 9.80
N LEU A 353 -3.08 0.05 9.35
CA LEU A 353 -1.79 0.31 8.70
C LEU A 353 -0.61 -0.15 9.58
N VAL A 354 -0.58 0.28 10.85
CA VAL A 354 0.51 -0.10 11.77
C VAL A 354 0.47 -1.61 12.03
N TRP A 355 -0.72 -2.19 12.18
CA TRP A 355 -0.86 -3.62 12.38
C TRP A 355 -0.35 -4.43 11.20
N HIS A 356 -0.69 -4.06 9.96
CA HIS A 356 -0.16 -4.69 8.75
C HIS A 356 1.37 -4.55 8.67
N THR A 357 1.91 -3.38 9.02
CA THR A 357 3.36 -3.14 9.06
C THR A 357 4.05 -4.07 10.08
N HIS A 358 3.44 -4.26 11.25
CA HIS A 358 3.96 -5.18 12.28
C HIS A 358 3.99 -6.63 11.79
N GLN A 359 2.94 -7.07 11.08
CA GLN A 359 2.85 -8.41 10.49
C GLN A 359 3.95 -8.70 9.45
N CYS A 360 4.53 -7.66 8.84
CA CYS A 360 5.62 -7.79 7.86
C CYS A 360 6.98 -8.20 8.48
N THR A 361 6.99 -8.54 9.76
CA THR A 361 8.11 -9.19 10.45
C THR A 361 7.64 -10.49 11.14
N ALA A 362 7.02 -11.40 10.38
CA ALA A 362 6.21 -12.54 10.86
C ALA A 362 6.71 -13.27 12.13
N LYS A 363 7.98 -13.68 12.17
CA LYS A 363 8.56 -14.33 13.35
C LYS A 363 8.52 -13.45 14.60
N TYR A 364 8.88 -12.18 14.47
CA TYR A 364 8.87 -11.20 15.55
C TYR A 364 7.45 -10.79 15.92
N TYR A 365 6.56 -10.60 14.93
CA TYR A 365 5.14 -10.34 15.16
C TYR A 365 4.51 -11.40 16.07
N GLY A 366 4.73 -12.70 15.77
CA GLY A 366 4.18 -13.78 16.58
C GLY A 366 4.70 -13.78 18.03
N GLN A 367 5.94 -13.39 18.25
CA GLN A 367 6.54 -13.23 19.59
C GLN A 367 5.99 -11.99 20.31
N ALA A 368 5.97 -10.84 19.63
CA ALA A 368 5.47 -9.59 20.16
C ALA A 368 3.99 -9.68 20.56
N MET A 369 3.13 -10.29 19.72
CA MET A 369 1.70 -10.43 20.05
C MET A 369 1.45 -11.32 21.26
N LYS A 370 2.25 -12.36 21.48
CA LYS A 370 2.16 -13.18 22.71
C LYS A 370 2.46 -12.34 23.96
N VAL A 371 3.43 -11.43 23.89
CA VAL A 371 3.76 -10.56 25.02
C VAL A 371 2.73 -9.44 25.20
N LEU A 372 2.38 -8.75 24.11
CA LEU A 372 1.47 -7.59 24.12
C LEU A 372 0.03 -7.99 24.47
N THR A 373 -0.43 -9.13 23.95
CA THR A 373 -1.85 -9.53 24.02
C THR A 373 -2.11 -10.84 24.78
N GLY A 374 -1.06 -11.55 25.17
CA GLY A 374 -1.17 -12.87 25.82
C GLY A 374 -1.48 -14.03 24.86
N LYS A 375 -1.71 -13.76 23.58
CA LYS A 375 -2.07 -14.76 22.56
C LYS A 375 -1.50 -14.41 21.20
N PHE A 376 -1.48 -15.38 20.29
CA PHE A 376 -1.27 -15.08 18.88
C PHE A 376 -2.55 -14.43 18.33
N VAL A 377 -2.41 -13.34 17.58
CA VAL A 377 -3.54 -12.63 16.98
C VAL A 377 -3.44 -12.76 15.47
N ASN A 378 -4.46 -13.36 14.87
CA ASN A 378 -4.60 -13.41 13.41
C ASN A 378 -5.22 -12.11 12.90
N HIS A 379 -4.89 -11.72 11.67
CA HIS A 379 -5.61 -10.72 10.91
C HIS A 379 -6.52 -11.49 9.95
N ASP A 380 -7.83 -11.45 10.18
CA ASP A 380 -8.80 -12.13 9.33
C ASP A 380 -9.55 -11.09 8.50
N ASP A 381 -9.13 -10.95 7.24
CA ASP A 381 -9.70 -10.00 6.29
C ASP A 381 -10.98 -10.51 5.62
N THR A 382 -11.50 -11.68 6.03
CA THR A 382 -12.72 -12.30 5.48
C THR A 382 -13.97 -12.04 6.31
N ILE A 383 -13.86 -11.37 7.46
CA ILE A 383 -14.99 -11.07 8.34
C ILE A 383 -16.03 -10.20 7.64
N GLU A 384 -17.31 -10.62 7.68
CA GLU A 384 -18.41 -9.92 7.01
C GLU A 384 -18.72 -8.53 7.61
N LYS A 385 -19.15 -7.60 6.75
CA LYS A 385 -19.42 -6.20 7.13
C LYS A 385 -20.41 -6.01 8.30
N PRO A 386 -21.51 -6.77 8.44
CA PRO A 386 -22.44 -6.60 9.57
C PRO A 386 -21.77 -6.89 10.92
N GLN A 387 -20.97 -7.96 11.00
CA GLN A 387 -20.24 -8.35 12.21
C GLN A 387 -19.18 -7.32 12.60
N LEU A 388 -18.56 -6.65 11.61
CA LEU A 388 -17.64 -5.55 11.83
C LEU A 388 -18.34 -4.30 12.40
N GLY A 389 -19.61 -4.06 12.05
CA GLY A 389 -20.38 -2.91 12.51
C GLY A 389 -20.60 -2.92 14.02
N ASP A 390 -21.11 -4.03 14.55
CA ASP A 390 -21.35 -4.20 15.99
C ASP A 390 -20.03 -4.23 16.78
N GLY A 391 -19.01 -4.92 16.24
CA GLY A 391 -17.67 -4.97 16.83
C GLY A 391 -16.99 -3.60 16.90
N PHE A 392 -17.19 -2.74 15.90
CA PHE A 392 -16.63 -1.39 15.89
C PHE A 392 -17.26 -0.49 16.96
N GLY A 393 -18.58 -0.56 17.13
CA GLY A 393 -19.30 0.19 18.16
C GLY A 393 -18.78 -0.12 19.56
N GLU A 394 -18.60 -1.41 19.85
CA GLU A 394 -18.08 -1.87 21.14
C GLU A 394 -16.59 -1.50 21.31
N THR A 395 -15.77 -1.68 20.27
CA THR A 395 -14.35 -1.27 20.31
C THR A 395 -14.23 0.22 20.63
N ARG A 396 -15.07 1.07 20.01
CA ARG A 396 -15.11 2.50 20.29
C ARG A 396 -15.44 2.80 21.75
N ARG A 397 -16.46 2.11 22.29
CA ARG A 397 -16.88 2.27 23.69
C ARG A 397 -15.74 1.89 24.65
N LEU A 398 -15.13 0.72 24.45
CA LEU A 398 -14.02 0.23 25.26
C LEU A 398 -12.81 1.18 25.20
N TYR A 399 -12.44 1.64 24.00
CA TYR A 399 -11.31 2.56 23.84
C TYR A 399 -11.52 3.87 24.61
N ARG A 400 -12.74 4.43 24.59
CA ARG A 400 -13.08 5.64 25.35
C ARG A 400 -13.00 5.41 26.86
N VAL A 401 -13.50 4.28 27.34
CA VAL A 401 -13.49 3.93 28.77
C VAL A 401 -12.06 3.72 29.28
N TYR A 402 -11.22 3.00 28.54
CA TYR A 402 -9.89 2.62 29.02
C TYR A 402 -8.81 3.69 28.80
N PHE A 403 -8.95 4.54 27.78
CA PHE A 403 -7.90 5.50 27.42
C PHE A 403 -8.35 6.95 27.46
N GLY A 404 -9.63 7.24 27.72
CA GLY A 404 -10.14 8.61 27.74
C GLY A 404 -10.05 9.33 26.39
N GLN A 405 -9.98 8.57 25.29
CA GLN A 405 -9.75 9.08 23.94
C GLN A 405 -10.88 8.65 22.99
N GLU A 406 -11.20 9.49 22.01
CA GLU A 406 -12.13 9.08 20.95
C GLU A 406 -11.48 8.06 20.02
N TYR A 407 -12.20 6.96 19.78
CA TYR A 407 -11.70 5.92 18.88
C TYR A 407 -11.80 6.35 17.42
N ARG A 408 -12.90 7.00 17.03
CA ARG A 408 -13.07 7.49 15.66
C ARG A 408 -12.52 8.91 15.55
N ALA A 409 -11.33 9.05 14.98
CA ALA A 409 -10.73 10.34 14.62
C ALA A 409 -10.85 10.59 13.11
N CYS A 410 -10.81 11.86 12.70
CA CYS A 410 -10.67 12.18 11.27
C CYS A 410 -9.20 12.05 10.84
N GLY A 411 -8.97 11.34 9.74
CA GLY A 411 -7.65 11.17 9.14
C GLY A 411 -7.31 12.16 8.03
N CYS A 412 -8.12 13.19 7.76
CA CYS A 412 -7.81 14.14 6.69
C CYS A 412 -6.58 15.00 7.03
N TRP A 413 -5.94 15.58 6.01
CA TRP A 413 -4.73 16.38 6.17
C TRP A 413 -4.93 17.56 7.11
N ASP A 414 -6.08 18.24 7.03
CA ASP A 414 -6.40 19.41 7.88
C ASP A 414 -6.45 19.03 9.35
N CYS A 415 -7.19 17.96 9.70
CA CYS A 415 -7.30 17.49 11.07
C CYS A 415 -5.96 16.97 11.62
N GLN A 416 -5.20 16.25 10.80
CA GLN A 416 -3.91 15.69 11.21
C GLN A 416 -2.84 16.78 11.37
N ALA A 417 -2.83 17.79 10.51
CA ALA A 417 -1.93 18.93 10.60
C ALA A 417 -2.28 19.80 11.82
N LEU A 418 -3.56 20.11 12.02
CA LEU A 418 -4.02 20.82 13.21
C LEU A 418 -3.61 20.11 14.50
N LEU A 419 -3.83 18.80 14.57
CA LEU A 419 -3.46 18.03 15.76
C LEU A 419 -1.94 18.02 15.98
N THR A 420 -1.15 17.97 14.92
CA THR A 420 0.32 18.00 15.00
C THR A 420 0.81 19.34 15.55
N GLU A 421 0.27 20.45 15.06
CA GLU A 421 0.66 21.79 15.54
C GLU A 421 0.19 22.05 16.97
N LEU A 422 -0.99 21.55 17.35
CA LEU A 422 -1.46 21.60 18.74
C LEU A 422 -0.55 20.81 19.69
N GLU A 423 -0.14 19.61 19.30
CA GLU A 423 0.78 18.79 20.09
C GLU A 423 2.11 19.52 20.30
N ARG A 424 2.67 20.13 19.25
CA ARG A 424 3.91 20.93 19.34
C ARG A 424 3.77 22.12 20.27
N ALA A 425 2.68 22.89 20.16
CA ALA A 425 2.45 24.04 21.03
C ALA A 425 2.37 23.64 22.52
N VAL A 426 1.72 22.50 22.81
CA VAL A 426 1.63 21.94 24.16
C VAL A 426 3.00 21.45 24.67
N GLU A 427 3.77 20.76 23.83
CA GLU A 427 5.11 20.27 24.17
C GLU A 427 6.08 21.43 24.47
N ASP A 428 6.01 22.50 23.68
CA ASP A 428 6.83 23.71 23.84
C ASP A 428 6.36 24.60 25.01
N ARG A 429 5.27 24.22 25.71
CA ARG A 429 4.63 25.00 26.78
C ARG A 429 4.28 26.45 26.36
N GLN A 430 4.00 26.65 25.09
CA GLN A 430 3.60 27.95 24.54
C GLN A 430 2.12 28.20 24.86
N ASP A 431 1.75 29.47 24.98
CA ASP A 431 0.34 29.83 25.01
C ASP A 431 -0.28 29.49 23.65
N VAL A 432 -1.42 28.80 23.66
CA VAL A 432 -2.00 28.22 22.45
C VAL A 432 -2.80 29.29 21.72
N ASP A 433 -2.15 29.97 20.77
CA ASP A 433 -2.82 30.85 19.81
C ASP A 433 -3.46 30.02 18.68
N MET A 434 -4.75 29.74 18.84
CA MET A 434 -5.53 28.94 17.90
C MET A 434 -5.64 29.59 16.52
N ASP A 435 -5.67 30.91 16.42
CA ASP A 435 -5.80 31.61 15.14
C ASP A 435 -4.49 31.49 14.36
N LYS A 436 -3.36 31.69 15.03
CA LYS A 436 -2.03 31.48 14.44
C LYS A 436 -1.81 30.04 13.99
N ILE A 437 -2.18 29.05 14.82
CA ILE A 437 -2.09 27.64 14.46
C ILE A 437 -2.96 27.33 13.24
N THR A 438 -4.21 27.80 13.25
CA THR A 438 -5.15 27.55 12.15
C THR A 438 -4.67 28.18 10.85
N ALA A 439 -4.14 29.40 10.89
CA ALA A 439 -3.57 30.07 9.73
C ALA A 439 -2.39 29.29 9.13
N LYS A 440 -1.44 28.84 9.97
CA LYS A 440 -0.31 28.01 9.54
C LYS A 440 -0.76 26.69 8.93
N VAL A 441 -1.65 25.97 9.60
CA VAL A 441 -2.19 24.68 9.12
C VAL A 441 -2.87 24.85 7.77
N LYS A 442 -3.66 25.91 7.61
CA LYS A 442 -4.32 26.22 6.34
C LYS A 442 -3.29 26.46 5.23
N GLU A 443 -2.27 27.27 5.48
CA GLU A 443 -1.19 27.53 4.52
C GLU A 443 -0.47 26.24 4.11
N ASP A 444 -0.04 25.43 5.08
CA ASP A 444 0.69 24.19 4.83
C ASP A 444 -0.15 23.19 4.03
N VAL A 445 -1.38 22.94 4.47
CA VAL A 445 -2.26 21.99 3.78
C VAL A 445 -2.60 22.47 2.37
N PHE A 446 -2.81 23.77 2.16
CA PHE A 446 -3.08 24.33 0.83
C PHE A 446 -1.87 24.17 -0.09
N TYR A 447 -0.66 24.42 0.42
CA TYR A 447 0.57 24.26 -0.34
C TYR A 447 0.78 22.80 -0.74
N TYR A 448 0.71 21.86 0.21
CA TYR A 448 0.90 20.44 -0.05
C TYR A 448 -0.14 19.88 -1.03
N ARG A 449 -1.40 20.34 -0.95
CA ARG A 449 -2.44 20.02 -1.94
C ARG A 449 -2.11 20.55 -3.33
N ALA A 450 -1.60 21.78 -3.43
CA ALA A 450 -1.17 22.35 -4.71
C ALA A 450 0.02 21.59 -5.32
N VAL A 451 0.97 21.14 -4.49
CA VAL A 451 2.08 20.28 -4.93
C VAL A 451 1.56 18.97 -5.49
N GLU A 452 0.72 18.25 -4.73
CA GLU A 452 0.19 16.97 -5.19
C GLU A 452 -0.69 17.13 -6.44
N TRP A 453 -1.54 18.15 -6.49
CA TRP A 453 -2.33 18.45 -7.68
C TRP A 453 -1.41 18.60 -8.91
N SER A 454 -0.30 19.32 -8.75
CA SER A 454 0.66 19.56 -9.83
C SER A 454 1.34 18.29 -10.30
N ARG A 455 1.70 17.38 -9.36
CA ARG A 455 2.23 16.05 -9.68
C ARG A 455 1.24 15.22 -10.50
N ARG A 456 0.00 15.11 -10.04
CA ARG A 456 -1.06 14.33 -10.72
C ARG A 456 -1.36 14.83 -12.13
N HIS A 457 -1.26 16.15 -12.35
CA HIS A 457 -1.51 16.78 -13.64
C HIS A 457 -0.23 16.97 -14.48
N LYS A 458 0.94 16.53 -13.99
CA LYS A 458 2.25 16.68 -14.65
C LYS A 458 2.56 18.13 -15.05
N THR A 459 2.36 19.05 -14.10
CA THR A 459 2.63 20.49 -14.27
C THR A 459 3.71 20.98 -13.30
N SER A 460 4.31 22.13 -13.57
CA SER A 460 5.36 22.73 -12.73
C SER A 460 4.91 22.87 -11.27
N LEU A 461 5.74 22.43 -10.32
CA LEU A 461 5.40 22.44 -8.90
C LEU A 461 5.30 23.89 -8.36
N PRO A 462 4.44 24.16 -7.37
CA PRO A 462 4.44 25.44 -6.69
C PRO A 462 5.72 25.58 -5.85
N MET A 463 6.22 26.80 -5.73
CA MET A 463 7.33 27.17 -4.86
C MET A 463 6.79 27.67 -3.51
N ARG A 464 7.42 27.25 -2.41
CA ARG A 464 7.16 27.80 -1.08
C ARG A 464 8.15 28.93 -0.84
N ARG A 465 7.68 30.14 -0.54
CA ARG A 465 8.56 31.22 -0.07
C ARG A 465 9.07 30.86 1.32
N ALA A 466 10.37 31.04 1.55
CA ALA A 466 11.04 30.78 2.82
C ALA A 466 10.61 31.75 3.91
#